data_AF-A0A0B7AVU2-F1
#
_entry.id   AF-A0A0B7AVU2-F1
#
_cell.length_a   1.000
_cell.length_b   1.000
_cell.length_c   1.000
_cell.angle_alpha   90.00
_cell.angle_beta   90.00
_cell.angle_gamma   90.00
#
_symmetry.space_group_name_H-M   'P 1'
#
loop_
_entity.id
_entity.type
_entity.pdbx_description
1 polymer ?
#
loop_
_entity_poly.entity_id
_entity_poly.type
_entity_poly.pdbx_seq_one_letter_code
_entity_poly.pdbx_strand_id
1 'polypeptide(L)'
;MSYQKLPSQKVLAKHLRCCTEIKTVPMSNGVQYLWKCQLDNRCFTILPSVWIQGIVVQVLDGNDIIIIDDGTGIIILSHCDNICSKVTATKGMYIMAVGTLQSCGQNPVIRPIKLQDLSCIDHAETMWPLEVLDQMNFLKS
;
A
#
# COMPACT_ATOMS: atom_id res chain seq x y z
N MET A 1 -3.09 -18.40 -15.02
CA MET A 1 -3.44 -17.04 -14.54
C MET A 1 -2.27 -16.12 -14.83
N SER A 2 -2.25 -15.48 -16.00
CA SER A 2 -1.22 -14.50 -16.34
C SER A 2 -1.55 -13.18 -15.65
N TYR A 3 -0.98 -12.97 -14.46
CA TYR A 3 -0.84 -11.62 -13.93
C TYR A 3 0.10 -10.89 -14.88
N GLN A 4 -0.43 -10.06 -15.78
CA GLN A 4 0.36 -9.01 -16.38
C GLN A 4 0.70 -8.07 -15.21
N LYS A 5 1.80 -8.39 -14.53
CA LYS A 5 2.26 -7.79 -13.27
C LYS A 5 2.60 -6.33 -13.53
N LEU A 6 1.61 -5.46 -13.43
CA LEU A 6 1.88 -4.05 -13.28
C LEU A 6 2.77 -3.87 -12.04
N PRO A 7 3.79 -3.01 -12.11
CA PRO A 7 4.68 -2.79 -10.98
C PRO A 7 3.89 -2.25 -9.80
N SER A 8 4.25 -2.69 -8.59
CA SER A 8 3.66 -2.18 -7.37
C SER A 8 4.10 -0.74 -7.15
N GLN A 9 3.14 0.18 -7.17
CA GLN A 9 3.40 1.61 -7.04
C GLN A 9 3.67 1.97 -5.58
N LYS A 10 4.77 2.67 -5.31
CA LYS A 10 5.10 3.16 -3.97
C LYS A 10 4.17 4.32 -3.62
N VAL A 11 3.43 4.19 -2.52
CA VAL A 11 2.42 5.18 -2.11
C VAL A 11 2.45 5.39 -0.60
N LEU A 12 1.82 6.49 -0.17
CA LEU A 12 1.64 6.87 1.23
C LEU A 12 0.13 6.95 1.50
N ALA A 13 -0.28 6.83 2.77
CA ALA A 13 -1.67 6.92 3.21
C ALA A 13 -2.34 8.21 2.73
N LYS A 14 -1.62 9.35 2.79
CA LYS A 14 -2.13 10.63 2.28
C LYS A 14 -2.49 10.60 0.79
N HIS A 15 -1.79 9.82 -0.02
CA HIS A 15 -2.11 9.67 -1.44
C HIS A 15 -3.43 8.92 -1.61
N LEU A 16 -3.67 7.89 -0.80
CA LEU A 16 -4.88 7.08 -0.88
C LEU A 16 -6.11 7.78 -0.28
N ARG A 17 -5.92 8.81 0.56
CA ARG A 17 -7.02 9.55 1.20
C ARG A 17 -7.92 10.29 0.22
N CYS A 18 -7.33 10.90 -0.81
CA CYS A 18 -8.04 11.71 -1.79
C CYS A 18 -8.30 10.96 -3.10
N CYS A 19 -8.26 9.62 -3.06
CA CYS A 19 -8.44 8.81 -4.26
C CYS A 19 -9.91 8.55 -4.58
N THR A 20 -10.26 8.70 -5.85
CA THR A 20 -11.56 8.30 -6.40
C THR A 20 -11.37 7.16 -7.39
N GLU A 21 -12.30 6.19 -7.37
CA GLU A 21 -12.30 5.09 -8.33
C GLU A 21 -12.69 5.63 -9.72
N ILE A 22 -11.83 5.45 -10.73
CA ILE A 22 -12.06 6.04 -12.07
C ILE A 22 -12.91 5.14 -12.93
N LYS A 23 -12.58 3.84 -12.97
CA LYS A 23 -13.28 2.79 -13.71
C LYS A 23 -12.51 1.48 -13.70
N THR A 24 -13.30 0.45 -13.90
CA THR A 24 -12.94 -0.92 -14.22
C THR A 24 -12.42 -1.01 -15.66
N VAL A 25 -11.15 -1.32 -15.88
CA VAL A 25 -10.68 -1.67 -17.23
C VAL A 25 -10.95 -3.16 -17.45
N PRO A 26 -11.84 -3.55 -18.38
CA PRO A 26 -12.01 -4.95 -18.72
C PRO A 26 -10.75 -5.41 -19.48
N MET A 27 -9.95 -6.24 -18.81
CA MET A 27 -8.89 -7.01 -19.43
C MET A 27 -9.42 -8.38 -19.83
N SER A 28 -8.75 -9.03 -20.78
CA SER A 28 -9.06 -10.40 -21.24
C SER A 28 -9.16 -11.45 -20.12
N ASN A 29 -8.61 -11.17 -18.93
CA ASN A 29 -8.60 -12.05 -17.76
C ASN A 29 -9.26 -11.44 -16.50
N GLY A 30 -10.03 -10.35 -16.63
CA GLY A 30 -10.76 -9.78 -15.50
C GLY A 30 -10.84 -8.26 -15.48
N VAL A 31 -11.29 -7.77 -14.34
CA VAL A 31 -11.57 -6.36 -14.05
C VAL A 31 -10.36 -5.75 -13.34
N GLN A 32 -9.80 -4.66 -13.88
CA GLN A 32 -8.73 -3.91 -13.24
C GLN A 32 -9.24 -2.58 -12.68
N TYR A 33 -9.00 -2.32 -11.39
CA TYR A 33 -9.38 -1.09 -10.72
C TYR A 33 -8.28 -0.03 -10.85
N LEU A 34 -8.61 1.12 -11.43
CA LEU A 34 -7.72 2.29 -11.46
C LEU A 34 -8.27 3.39 -10.55
N TRP A 35 -7.37 3.99 -9.77
CA TRP A 35 -7.72 5.03 -8.81
C TRP A 35 -7.11 6.36 -9.27
N LYS A 36 -7.87 7.46 -9.21
CA LYS A 36 -7.36 8.82 -9.42
C LYS A 36 -7.02 9.40 -8.07
N CYS A 37 -5.77 9.74 -7.84
CA CYS A 37 -5.41 10.60 -6.74
C CYS A 37 -5.33 12.04 -7.22
N GLN A 38 -5.93 12.95 -6.47
CA GLN A 38 -5.60 14.37 -6.53
C GLN A 38 -4.98 14.78 -5.20
N LEU A 39 -3.67 15.06 -5.22
CA LEU A 39 -2.96 15.60 -4.07
C LEU A 39 -2.32 16.92 -4.48
N ASP A 40 -2.60 17.97 -3.75
CA ASP A 40 -2.24 19.35 -4.08
C ASP A 40 -2.71 19.71 -5.51
N ASN A 41 -1.79 20.19 -6.36
CA ASN A 41 -2.04 20.50 -7.78
C ASN A 41 -1.66 19.35 -8.72
N ARG A 42 -1.48 18.13 -8.21
CA ARG A 42 -1.10 16.97 -9.01
C ARG A 42 -2.23 15.97 -9.06
N CYS A 43 -2.52 15.51 -10.28
CA CYS A 43 -3.40 14.39 -10.53
C CYS A 43 -2.56 13.23 -11.03
N PHE A 44 -2.66 12.07 -10.39
CA PHE A 44 -1.96 10.86 -10.83
C PHE A 44 -2.84 9.63 -10.67
N THR A 45 -2.58 8.63 -11.50
CA THR A 45 -3.26 7.33 -11.43
C THR A 45 -2.51 6.44 -10.46
N ILE A 46 -3.25 5.78 -9.56
CA ILE A 46 -2.73 4.73 -8.70
C ILE A 46 -3.15 3.37 -9.26
N LEU A 47 -2.14 2.52 -9.45
CA LEU A 47 -2.32 1.15 -9.90
C LEU A 47 -2.91 0.30 -8.76
N PRO A 48 -3.65 -0.78 -9.08
CA PRO A 48 -4.23 -1.62 -8.04
C PRO A 48 -3.17 -2.30 -7.17
N SER A 49 -1.98 -2.59 -7.71
CA SER A 49 -0.85 -3.09 -6.92
C SER A 49 -0.06 -1.93 -6.33
N VAL A 50 0.06 -1.93 -5.00
CA VAL A 50 0.73 -0.87 -4.22
C VAL A 50 1.82 -1.46 -3.34
N TRP A 51 2.85 -0.65 -3.09
CA TRP A 51 3.90 -0.86 -2.11
C TRP A 51 3.77 0.23 -1.05
N ILE A 52 3.62 -0.20 0.21
CA ILE A 52 3.52 0.66 1.38
C ILE A 52 4.53 0.24 2.44
N GLN A 53 4.92 1.16 3.31
CA GLN A 53 5.71 0.90 4.52
C GLN A 53 5.15 1.71 5.68
N GLY A 54 5.36 1.25 6.91
CA GLY A 54 4.91 1.95 8.11
C GLY A 54 5.13 1.14 9.39
N ILE A 55 4.90 1.80 10.53
CA ILE A 55 4.97 1.21 11.86
C ILE A 55 3.65 0.50 12.18
N VAL A 56 3.73 -0.74 12.64
CA VAL A 56 2.57 -1.48 13.15
C VAL A 56 2.06 -0.80 14.42
N VAL A 57 0.86 -0.22 14.36
CA VAL A 57 0.21 0.42 15.52
C VAL A 57 -0.71 -0.53 16.26
N GLN A 58 -1.31 -1.48 15.54
CA GLN A 58 -2.23 -2.45 16.10
C GLN A 58 -2.28 -3.73 15.25
N VAL A 59 -2.51 -4.85 15.93
CA VAL A 59 -2.75 -6.16 15.33
C VAL A 59 -4.07 -6.68 15.91
N LEU A 60 -4.97 -7.13 15.04
CA LEU A 60 -6.31 -7.61 15.39
C LEU A 60 -6.53 -9.01 14.81
N ASP A 61 -7.56 -9.69 15.30
CA ASP A 61 -8.07 -10.96 14.75
C ASP A 61 -6.99 -12.01 14.49
N GLY A 62 -6.07 -12.21 15.45
CA GLY A 62 -5.06 -13.27 15.36
C GLY A 62 -3.90 -13.01 14.38
N ASN A 63 -3.72 -11.76 13.94
CA ASN A 63 -2.84 -11.27 12.86
C ASN A 63 -3.50 -11.11 11.50
N ASP A 64 -4.82 -11.38 11.35
CA ASP A 64 -5.46 -11.23 10.05
C ASP A 64 -5.59 -9.76 9.62
N ILE A 65 -5.72 -8.86 10.60
CA ILE A 65 -5.77 -7.43 10.37
C ILE A 65 -4.58 -6.76 11.05
N ILE A 66 -3.75 -6.07 10.26
CA ILE A 66 -2.60 -5.31 10.73
C ILE A 66 -2.81 -3.85 10.35
N ILE A 67 -2.79 -2.98 11.35
CA ILE A 67 -2.93 -1.54 11.16
C ILE A 67 -1.55 -0.91 11.26
N ILE A 68 -1.16 -0.16 10.25
CA ILE A 68 0.11 0.56 10.22
C ILE A 68 -0.08 2.07 10.07
N ASP A 69 0.93 2.83 10.51
CA ASP A 69 1.05 4.27 10.30
C ASP A 69 2.34 4.57 9.53
N ASP A 70 2.23 5.30 8.42
CA ASP A 70 3.37 5.70 7.59
C ASP A 70 3.86 7.14 7.86
N GLY A 71 3.36 7.77 8.93
CA GLY A 71 3.62 9.16 9.30
C GLY A 71 2.72 10.16 8.57
N THR A 72 1.93 9.73 7.58
CA THR A 72 0.95 10.56 6.85
C THR A 72 -0.49 10.12 7.09
N GLY A 73 -0.68 8.95 7.69
CA GLY A 73 -1.98 8.41 8.07
C GLY A 73 -1.96 6.90 8.29
N ILE A 74 -3.13 6.39 8.66
CA ILE A 74 -3.33 4.97 8.95
C ILE A 74 -3.64 4.20 7.66
N ILE A 75 -3.08 3.01 7.53
CA ILE A 75 -3.37 2.03 6.49
C ILE A 75 -3.78 0.72 7.15
N ILE A 76 -4.85 0.10 6.65
CA ILE A 76 -5.35 -1.18 7.14
C ILE A 76 -4.91 -2.28 6.18
N LEU A 77 -4.15 -3.26 6.67
CA LEU A 77 -3.84 -4.49 5.97
C LEU A 77 -4.83 -5.56 6.42
N SER A 78 -5.58 -6.16 5.48
CA SER A 78 -6.61 -7.17 5.77
C SER A 78 -6.28 -8.51 5.12
N HIS A 79 -6.83 -9.61 5.64
CA HIS A 79 -6.59 -10.96 5.13
C HIS A 79 -5.11 -11.37 5.20
N CYS A 80 -4.40 -10.90 6.22
CA CYS A 80 -2.97 -11.12 6.38
C CYS A 80 -2.64 -12.57 6.74
N ASP A 81 -3.55 -13.33 7.37
CA ASP A 81 -3.29 -14.70 7.82
C ASP A 81 -2.93 -15.64 6.67
N ASN A 82 -3.48 -15.38 5.48
CA ASN A 82 -3.20 -16.18 4.27
C ASN A 82 -1.79 -15.99 3.69
N ILE A 83 -1.04 -14.96 4.14
CA ILE A 83 0.25 -14.55 3.57
C ILE A 83 1.34 -14.46 4.63
N CYS A 84 0.98 -14.07 5.85
CA CYS A 84 1.86 -13.79 6.98
C CYS A 84 2.30 -15.03 7.76
N SER A 85 2.16 -16.24 7.22
CA SER A 85 2.59 -17.47 7.93
C SER A 85 4.06 -17.46 8.37
N LYS A 86 4.88 -16.56 7.84
CA LYS A 86 6.29 -16.35 8.22
C LYS A 86 6.61 -15.05 8.96
N VAL A 87 5.71 -14.05 8.96
CA VAL A 87 5.97 -12.76 9.64
C VAL A 87 4.91 -12.54 10.70
N THR A 88 5.30 -12.71 11.95
CA THR A 88 4.48 -12.38 13.11
C THR A 88 4.60 -10.88 13.36
N ALA A 89 3.65 -10.10 12.82
CA ALA A 89 3.62 -8.67 13.06
C ALA A 89 3.33 -8.39 14.54
N THR A 90 4.09 -7.47 15.13
CA THR A 90 3.87 -7.01 16.50
C THR A 90 3.89 -5.49 16.52
N LYS A 91 3.19 -4.89 17.48
CA LYS A 91 3.12 -3.45 17.63
C LYS A 91 4.53 -2.87 17.79
N GLY A 92 4.83 -1.81 17.03
CA GLY A 92 6.12 -1.13 17.02
C GLY A 92 7.08 -1.61 15.93
N MET A 93 6.80 -2.73 15.25
CA MET A 93 7.61 -3.15 14.11
C MET A 93 7.45 -2.20 12.93
N TYR A 94 8.54 -1.89 12.24
CA TYR A 94 8.51 -1.20 10.96
C TYR A 94 8.45 -2.23 9.84
N ILE A 95 7.40 -2.23 9.03
CA ILE A 95 7.16 -3.25 8.01
C ILE A 95 6.96 -2.64 6.63
N MET A 96 7.24 -3.43 5.60
CA MET A 96 6.70 -3.19 4.25
C MET A 96 5.56 -4.16 3.97
N ALA A 97 4.59 -3.70 3.17
CA ALA A 97 3.65 -4.58 2.48
C ALA A 97 3.57 -4.25 0.98
N VAL A 98 3.47 -5.28 0.18
CA VAL A 98 3.06 -5.18 -1.23
C VAL A 98 1.72 -5.87 -1.35
N GLY A 99 0.73 -5.23 -1.96
CA GLY A 99 -0.63 -5.72 -1.97
C GLY A 99 -1.51 -5.11 -3.04
N THR A 100 -2.77 -5.52 -3.03
CA THR A 100 -3.83 -4.96 -3.87
C THR A 100 -4.67 -3.99 -3.05
N LEU A 101 -4.75 -2.74 -3.49
CA LEU A 101 -5.61 -1.71 -2.93
C LEU A 101 -7.08 -2.11 -3.09
N GLN A 102 -7.78 -2.30 -1.96
CA GLN A 102 -9.19 -2.68 -1.91
C GLN A 102 -10.10 -1.45 -1.79
N SER A 103 -9.69 -0.48 -0.98
CA SER A 103 -10.45 0.76 -0.77
C SER A 103 -9.53 1.94 -0.47
N CYS A 104 -10.02 3.13 -0.82
CA CYS A 104 -9.41 4.42 -0.55
C CYS A 104 -10.20 5.19 0.51
N GLY A 105 -9.67 6.33 0.96
CA GLY A 105 -10.33 7.22 1.94
C GLY A 105 -9.50 7.41 3.20
N GLN A 106 -10.15 7.76 4.32
CA GLN A 106 -9.44 8.11 5.55
C GLN A 106 -8.49 7.01 6.03
N ASN A 107 -8.96 5.76 5.96
CA ASN A 107 -8.21 4.55 6.32
C ASN A 107 -8.24 3.58 5.12
N PRO A 108 -7.34 3.73 4.13
CA PRO A 108 -7.27 2.83 2.99
C PRO A 108 -7.04 1.38 3.41
N VAL A 109 -7.68 0.45 2.69
CA VAL A 109 -7.54 -0.98 2.94
C VAL A 109 -6.74 -1.63 1.82
N ILE A 110 -5.71 -2.37 2.19
CA ILE A 110 -4.86 -3.12 1.28
C ILE A 110 -4.93 -4.59 1.65
N ARG A 111 -5.12 -5.45 0.65
CA ARG A 111 -4.92 -6.89 0.81
C ARG A 111 -3.48 -7.20 0.43
N PRO A 112 -2.58 -7.48 1.39
CA PRO A 112 -1.20 -7.78 1.04
C PRO A 112 -1.13 -9.03 0.15
N ILE A 113 0.01 -9.21 -0.49
CA ILE A 113 0.48 -10.45 -1.13
C ILE A 113 1.91 -10.78 -0.70
N LYS A 114 2.60 -9.80 -0.11
CA LYS A 114 3.92 -9.93 0.51
C LYS A 114 4.00 -8.97 1.69
N LEU A 115 4.56 -9.44 2.80
CA LEU A 115 4.85 -8.66 3.99
C LEU A 115 6.29 -8.97 4.44
N GLN A 116 7.01 -7.97 4.92
CA GLN A 116 8.40 -8.13 5.37
C GLN A 116 8.69 -7.16 6.52
N ASP A 117 9.36 -7.68 7.54
CA ASP A 117 9.91 -6.89 8.64
C ASP A 117 11.14 -6.12 8.16
N LEU A 118 11.13 -4.80 8.37
CA LEU A 118 12.23 -3.88 8.08
C LEU A 118 12.76 -3.23 9.36
N SER A 119 12.37 -3.69 10.54
CA SER A 119 12.75 -3.08 11.84
C SER A 119 14.26 -3.10 12.09
N CYS A 120 15.00 -4.02 11.46
CA CYS A 120 16.45 -4.11 11.54
C CYS A 120 17.21 -3.33 10.45
N ILE A 121 16.49 -2.67 9.54
CA ILE A 121 17.11 -1.92 8.45
C ILE A 121 17.14 -0.46 8.82
N ASP A 122 18.34 0.01 9.13
CA ASP A 122 18.58 1.42 9.44
C ASP A 122 18.09 2.31 8.29
N HIS A 123 17.51 3.44 8.66
CA HIS A 123 16.99 4.48 7.75
C HIS A 123 15.81 4.09 6.87
N ALA A 124 15.29 2.86 6.93
CA ALA A 124 14.15 2.44 6.08
C ALA A 124 12.93 3.37 6.25
N GLU A 125 12.60 3.72 7.49
CA GLU A 125 11.52 4.67 7.81
C GLU A 125 11.81 6.08 7.26
N THR A 126 13.02 6.59 7.47
CA THR A 126 13.39 7.94 7.03
C THR A 126 13.50 8.09 5.51
N MET A 127 13.86 7.01 4.81
CA MET A 127 14.02 7.00 3.35
C MET A 127 12.69 6.82 2.63
N TRP A 128 11.70 6.17 3.25
CA TRP A 128 10.47 5.81 2.59
C TRP A 128 9.72 7.00 1.94
N PRO A 129 9.53 8.16 2.61
CA PRO A 129 8.92 9.33 1.97
C PRO A 129 9.71 9.84 0.76
N LEU A 130 11.04 9.74 0.78
CA LEU A 130 11.91 10.14 -0.32
C LEU A 130 11.77 9.19 -1.51
N GLU A 131 11.70 7.89 -1.26
CA GLU A 131 11.48 6.88 -2.31
C GLU A 131 10.13 7.05 -3.02
N VAL A 132 9.08 7.39 -2.27
CA VAL A 132 7.76 7.67 -2.83
C VAL A 132 7.81 8.95 -3.67
N LEU A 133 8.44 10.01 -3.15
CA LEU A 133 8.57 11.28 -3.86
C LEU A 133 9.36 11.13 -5.17
N ASP A 134 10.48 10.40 -5.13
CA ASP A 134 11.32 10.13 -6.30
C ASP A 134 10.52 9.41 -7.39
N GLN A 135 9.85 8.30 -7.03
CA GLN A 135 8.98 7.58 -7.97
C GLN A 135 7.89 8.47 -8.57
N MET A 136 7.24 9.30 -7.75
CA MET A 136 6.20 10.22 -8.22
C MET A 136 6.73 11.29 -9.19
N ASN A 137 7.98 11.71 -9.05
CA ASN A 137 8.60 12.63 -9.99
C ASN A 137 8.89 11.96 -11.34
N PHE A 138 9.22 10.67 -11.36
CA PHE A 138 9.41 9.89 -12.60
C PHE A 138 8.10 9.55 -13.32
N LEU A 139 7.00 9.36 -12.59
CA LEU A 139 5.68 9.06 -13.18
C LEU A 139 4.98 10.28 -13.81
N LYS A 140 5.62 11.46 -13.79
CA LYS A 140 5.18 12.64 -14.55
C LYS A 140 5.56 12.49 -16.02
N SER A 141 4.77 11.76 -16.80
CA SER A 141 4.83 11.77 -18.27
C SER A 141 3.42 11.84 -18.83
#